data_AF-A0A0R1M172-F1
#
_entry.id   AF-A0A0R1M172-F1
#
_cell.length_a   1.000
_cell.length_b   1.000
_cell.length_c   1.000
_cell.angle_alpha   90.00
_cell.angle_beta   90.00
_cell.angle_gamma   90.00
#
_symmetry.space_group_name_H-M   'P 1'
#
loop_
_entity.id
_entity.type
_entity.pdbx_description
1 polymer ?
#
loop_
_entity_poly.entity_id
_entity_poly.type
_entity_poly.pdbx_seq_one_letter_code
_entity_poly.pdbx_strand_id
1 'polypeptide(L)'
;MDGEKKMSINKRKNCERLYQQLIQEMHVKYGFKERILLREIGFDNVKEITAKLAPDYFSELLSFEEISNKYLKCLPEEETLNFIKLVQIMTDVQRENKKMITSLQENMLVEKEDSLEKLQLFGDICLYCSHYENAENIYQFQIKHKITTGYNGMGLLHKNTGEYTHAKEYFTAGYEAGNKKAAYYLGCLHRELGQEQQARKWFGIAIIKNNDDDALMEVNLILEENIMHRKAKQLQKIAEKLTFKGEKLSTDEERIWCNSFFTNQERNEQE
;
A
#
# COMPACT_ATOMS: atom_id res chain seq x y z
N MET A 1 38.02 29.67 7.39
CA MET A 1 38.26 28.26 6.98
C MET A 1 37.33 27.25 7.66
N ASP A 2 37.34 27.04 8.98
CA ASP A 2 36.46 26.02 9.61
C ASP A 2 34.96 26.39 9.56
N GLY A 3 34.62 27.68 9.71
CA GLY A 3 33.24 28.16 9.62
C GLY A 3 32.61 28.04 8.23
N GLU A 4 33.35 28.41 7.17
CA GLU A 4 32.88 28.32 5.78
C GLU A 4 32.70 26.87 5.32
N LYS A 5 33.62 25.97 5.74
CA LYS A 5 33.53 24.54 5.46
C LYS A 5 32.31 23.93 6.15
N LYS A 6 32.04 24.30 7.41
CA LYS A 6 30.86 23.86 8.18
C LYS A 6 29.54 24.39 7.57
N MET A 7 29.53 25.65 7.10
CA MET A 7 28.38 26.26 6.43
C MET A 7 28.07 25.60 5.09
N SER A 8 29.09 25.32 4.27
CA SER A 8 28.96 24.59 3.01
C SER A 8 28.41 23.16 3.20
N ILE A 9 28.85 22.46 4.25
CA ILE A 9 28.31 21.15 4.63
C ILE A 9 26.82 21.23 5.00
N ASN A 10 26.40 22.30 5.69
CA ASN A 10 25.00 22.47 6.06
C ASN A 10 24.09 22.71 4.85
N LYS A 11 24.53 23.53 3.87
CA LYS A 11 23.79 23.74 2.62
C LYS A 11 23.59 22.45 1.84
N ARG A 12 24.64 21.62 1.72
CA ARG A 12 24.54 20.32 1.03
C ARG A 12 23.54 19.40 1.69
N LYS A 13 23.60 19.27 3.02
CA LYS A 13 22.62 18.47 3.78
C LYS A 13 21.19 18.96 3.60
N ASN A 14 20.97 20.27 3.54
CA ASN A 14 19.66 20.85 3.28
C ASN A 14 19.14 20.49 1.88
N CYS A 15 19.99 20.64 0.85
CA CYS A 15 19.65 20.23 -0.52
C CYS A 15 19.35 18.73 -0.61
N GLU A 16 20.18 17.88 -0.02
CA GLU A 16 19.98 16.43 0.00
C GLU A 16 18.63 16.09 0.65
N ARG A 17 18.31 16.70 1.80
CA ARG A 17 17.03 16.46 2.48
C ARG A 17 15.84 16.90 1.62
N LEU A 18 15.90 18.10 1.05
CA LEU A 18 14.83 18.62 0.20
C LEU A 18 14.67 17.82 -1.09
N TYR A 19 15.76 17.34 -1.66
CA TYR A 19 15.75 16.47 -2.84
C TYR A 19 15.03 15.15 -2.53
N GLN A 20 15.37 14.50 -1.41
CA GLN A 20 14.69 13.26 -1.00
C GLN A 20 13.18 13.48 -0.79
N GLN A 21 12.81 14.60 -0.17
CA GLN A 21 11.39 14.96 0.00
C GLN A 21 10.70 15.21 -1.34
N LEU A 22 11.33 15.96 -2.24
CA LEU A 22 10.80 16.20 -3.59
C LEU A 22 10.59 14.89 -4.35
N ILE A 23 11.59 14.01 -4.35
CA ILE A 23 11.49 12.71 -5.04
C ILE A 23 10.34 11.86 -4.48
N GLN A 24 10.16 11.84 -3.16
CA GLN A 24 9.02 11.16 -2.55
C GLN A 24 7.67 11.72 -3.02
N GLU A 25 7.53 13.04 -3.12
CA GLU A 25 6.30 13.69 -3.63
C GLU A 25 6.07 13.41 -5.11
N MET A 26 7.15 13.41 -5.89
CA MET A 26 7.11 13.08 -7.31
C MET A 26 6.75 11.62 -7.57
N HIS A 27 7.21 10.69 -6.73
CA HIS A 27 6.80 9.28 -6.83
C HIS A 27 5.29 9.10 -6.67
N VAL A 28 4.65 9.88 -5.79
CA VAL A 28 3.18 9.86 -5.67
C VAL A 28 2.54 10.41 -6.94
N LYS A 29 2.92 11.63 -7.34
CA LYS A 29 2.32 12.33 -8.47
C LYS A 29 2.44 11.53 -9.78
N TYR A 30 3.66 11.15 -10.12
CA TYR A 30 3.96 10.49 -11.40
C TYR A 30 3.70 8.99 -11.36
N GLY A 31 3.86 8.33 -10.21
CA GLY A 31 3.45 6.93 -10.05
C GLY A 31 1.95 6.77 -10.28
N PHE A 32 1.13 7.72 -9.80
CA PHE A 32 -0.31 7.69 -10.10
C PHE A 32 -0.58 7.90 -11.59
N LYS A 33 0.00 8.93 -12.22
CA LYS A 33 -0.17 9.18 -13.66
C LYS A 33 0.26 7.98 -14.52
N GLU A 34 1.39 7.35 -14.18
CA GLU A 34 1.89 6.15 -14.84
C GLU A 34 0.90 4.98 -14.72
N ARG A 35 0.40 4.71 -13.50
CA ARG A 35 -0.57 3.63 -13.28
C ARG A 35 -1.89 3.84 -14.02
N ILE A 36 -2.34 5.08 -14.14
CA ILE A 36 -3.52 5.42 -14.94
C ILE A 36 -3.26 5.15 -16.43
N LEU A 37 -2.14 5.64 -16.97
CA LEU A 37 -1.79 5.40 -18.37
C LEU A 37 -1.58 3.92 -18.68
N LEU A 38 -0.97 3.15 -17.78
CA LEU A 38 -0.82 1.70 -17.94
C LEU A 38 -2.16 0.99 -18.07
N ARG A 39 -3.20 1.44 -17.36
CA ARG A 39 -4.56 0.89 -17.48
C ARG A 39 -5.23 1.31 -18.78
N GLU A 40 -5.03 2.55 -19.21
CA GLU A 40 -5.68 3.11 -20.40
C GLU A 40 -5.09 2.59 -21.72
N ILE A 41 -3.77 2.51 -21.83
CA ILE A 41 -3.08 2.16 -23.07
C ILE A 41 -2.27 0.85 -23.01
N GLY A 42 -2.21 0.19 -21.84
CA GLY A 42 -1.63 -1.15 -21.70
C GLY A 42 -0.10 -1.19 -21.50
N PHE A 43 0.37 -2.31 -20.93
CA PHE A 43 1.78 -2.51 -20.56
C PHE A 43 2.74 -2.59 -21.76
N ASP A 44 2.27 -3.03 -22.93
CA ASP A 44 3.12 -3.09 -24.13
C ASP A 44 3.55 -1.71 -24.64
N ASN A 45 2.87 -0.64 -24.18
CA ASN A 45 3.08 0.74 -24.63
C ASN A 45 3.91 1.59 -23.64
N VAL A 46 4.75 0.99 -22.80
CA VAL A 46 5.60 1.69 -21.81
C VAL A 46 6.45 2.82 -22.40
N LYS A 47 6.91 2.70 -23.65
CA LYS A 47 7.65 3.78 -24.33
C LYS A 47 6.78 5.02 -24.56
N GLU A 48 5.52 4.84 -24.93
CA GLU A 48 4.57 5.94 -25.11
C GLU A 48 4.23 6.59 -23.77
N ILE A 49 4.01 5.78 -22.73
CA ILE A 49 3.77 6.27 -21.36
C ILE A 49 4.94 7.14 -20.90
N THR A 50 6.16 6.65 -21.09
CA THR A 50 7.39 7.38 -20.74
C THR A 50 7.48 8.69 -21.51
N ALA A 51 7.20 8.68 -22.82
CA ALA A 51 7.20 9.89 -23.65
C ALA A 51 6.18 10.94 -23.17
N LYS A 52 5.02 10.52 -22.63
CA LYS A 52 3.99 11.41 -22.08
C LYS A 52 4.40 12.03 -20.73
N LEU A 53 5.09 11.28 -19.87
CA LEU A 53 5.40 11.71 -18.50
C LEU A 53 6.77 12.37 -18.34
N ALA A 54 7.76 11.94 -19.13
CA ALA A 54 9.14 12.39 -19.02
C ALA A 54 9.30 13.92 -19.10
N PRO A 55 8.65 14.66 -20.02
CA PRO A 55 8.86 16.11 -20.12
C PRO A 55 8.52 16.85 -18.82
N ASP A 56 7.35 16.57 -18.24
CA ASP A 56 6.89 17.19 -17.00
C ASP A 56 7.77 16.78 -15.81
N TYR A 57 8.08 15.48 -15.71
CA TYR A 57 8.93 14.93 -14.65
C TYR A 57 10.32 15.58 -14.65
N PHE A 58 10.98 15.60 -15.81
CA PHE A 58 12.33 16.16 -15.93
C PHE A 58 12.34 17.68 -15.77
N SER A 59 11.30 18.39 -16.23
CA SER A 59 11.18 19.83 -16.04
C SER A 59 11.18 20.21 -14.56
N GLU A 60 10.37 19.50 -13.74
CA GLU A 60 10.31 19.73 -12.29
C GLU A 60 11.63 19.38 -11.59
N LEU A 61 12.22 18.24 -11.94
CA LEU A 61 13.47 17.78 -11.34
C LEU A 61 14.65 18.70 -11.71
N LEU A 62 14.78 19.08 -12.98
CA LEU A 62 15.84 19.95 -13.47
C LEU A 62 15.73 21.35 -12.84
N SER A 63 14.52 21.88 -12.71
CA SER A 63 14.27 23.15 -12.02
C SER A 63 14.82 23.12 -10.59
N PHE A 64 14.62 22.01 -9.87
CA PHE A 64 15.16 21.85 -8.53
C PHE A 64 16.69 21.76 -8.52
N GLU A 65 17.29 21.00 -9.45
CA GLU A 65 18.74 20.84 -9.55
C GLU A 65 19.44 22.16 -9.89
N GLU A 66 18.90 22.96 -10.81
CA GLU A 66 19.43 24.27 -11.16
C GLU A 66 19.43 25.23 -9.97
N ILE A 67 18.33 25.27 -9.22
CA ILE A 67 18.23 26.12 -8.03
C ILE A 67 19.13 25.59 -6.91
N SER A 68 19.28 24.28 -6.78
CA SER A 68 20.18 23.66 -5.81
C SER A 68 21.63 24.05 -6.10
N ASN A 69 22.03 23.99 -7.36
CA ASN A 69 23.37 24.42 -7.79
C ASN A 69 23.63 25.91 -7.50
N LYS A 70 22.62 26.78 -7.67
CA LYS A 70 22.70 28.19 -7.28
C LYS A 70 22.81 28.34 -5.77
N TYR A 71 21.95 27.69 -5.00
CA TYR A 71 21.94 27.72 -3.54
C TYR A 71 23.29 27.28 -2.93
N LEU A 72 23.90 26.22 -3.46
CA LEU A 72 25.18 25.70 -2.98
C LEU A 72 26.37 26.65 -3.22
N LYS A 73 26.27 27.52 -4.23
CA LYS A 73 27.36 28.44 -4.64
C LYS A 73 27.12 29.89 -4.22
N CYS A 74 25.91 30.24 -3.79
CA CYS A 74 25.53 31.61 -3.49
C CYS A 74 26.12 32.15 -2.17
N LEU A 75 26.26 33.48 -2.13
CA LEU A 75 26.63 34.25 -0.94
C LEU A 75 25.50 34.29 0.10
N PRO A 76 25.77 34.62 1.37
CA PRO A 76 24.76 34.63 2.44
C PRO A 76 23.52 35.48 2.14
N GLU A 77 23.66 36.58 1.40
CA GLU A 77 22.57 37.52 1.09
C GLU A 77 21.53 36.89 0.14
N GLU A 78 21.93 35.95 -0.71
CA GLU A 78 21.06 35.25 -1.67
C GLU A 78 20.56 33.90 -1.15
N GLU A 79 21.11 33.44 -0.01
CA GLU A 79 20.88 32.10 0.52
C GLU A 79 19.41 31.86 0.84
N THR A 80 18.80 32.78 1.58
CA THR A 80 17.39 32.70 1.98
C THR A 80 16.47 32.63 0.77
N LEU A 81 16.73 33.45 -0.26
CA LEU A 81 15.91 33.48 -1.48
C LEU A 81 16.00 32.15 -2.25
N ASN A 82 17.20 31.62 -2.45
CA ASN A 82 17.38 30.35 -3.16
C ASN A 82 16.82 29.17 -2.36
N PHE A 83 16.95 29.19 -1.03
CA PHE A 83 16.33 28.19 -0.16
C PHE A 83 14.80 28.21 -0.26
N ILE A 84 14.18 29.40 -0.20
CA ILE A 84 12.72 29.55 -0.37
C ILE A 84 12.27 28.97 -1.71
N LYS A 85 13.01 29.23 -2.81
CA LYS A 85 12.68 28.67 -4.12
C LYS A 85 12.75 27.13 -4.16
N LEU A 86 13.73 26.52 -3.48
CA LEU A 86 13.80 25.05 -3.37
C LEU A 86 12.59 24.49 -2.61
N VAL A 87 12.26 25.11 -1.48
CA VAL A 87 11.08 24.73 -0.69
C VAL A 87 9.81 24.91 -1.53
N GLN A 88 9.73 25.98 -2.32
CA GLN A 88 8.57 26.27 -3.15
C GLN A 88 8.28 25.15 -4.15
N ILE A 89 9.29 24.66 -4.89
CA ILE A 89 9.13 23.55 -5.83
C ILE A 89 8.52 22.33 -5.13
N MET A 90 9.09 21.92 -3.99
CA MET A 90 8.57 20.80 -3.21
C MET A 90 7.13 21.04 -2.75
N THR A 91 6.83 22.23 -2.21
CA THR A 91 5.49 22.56 -1.72
C THR A 91 4.44 22.68 -2.83
N ASP A 92 4.85 22.99 -4.05
CA ASP A 92 3.94 23.03 -5.20
C ASP A 92 3.53 21.61 -5.60
N VAL A 93 4.47 20.64 -5.67
CA VAL A 93 4.14 19.23 -5.89
C VAL A 93 3.26 18.67 -4.77
N GLN A 94 3.55 19.01 -3.51
CA GLN A 94 2.70 18.68 -2.36
C GLN A 94 1.27 19.20 -2.52
N ARG A 95 1.13 20.46 -2.95
CA ARG A 95 -0.17 21.08 -3.15
C ARG A 95 -0.94 20.39 -4.26
N GLU A 96 -0.27 19.97 -5.33
CA GLU A 96 -0.89 19.21 -6.41
C GLU A 96 -1.34 17.82 -5.96
N ASN A 97 -0.53 17.10 -5.19
CA ASN A 97 -0.92 15.82 -4.58
C ASN A 97 -2.17 16.00 -3.70
N LYS A 98 -2.21 17.02 -2.83
CA LYS A 98 -3.39 17.32 -2.00
C LYS A 98 -4.62 17.68 -2.83
N LYS A 99 -4.46 18.47 -3.91
CA LYS A 99 -5.55 18.78 -4.84
C LYS A 99 -6.07 17.52 -5.54
N MET A 100 -5.19 16.59 -5.90
CA MET A 100 -5.58 15.31 -6.50
C MET A 100 -6.46 14.51 -5.54
N ILE A 101 -6.10 14.44 -4.25
CA ILE A 101 -6.93 13.78 -3.23
C ILE A 101 -8.34 14.38 -3.20
N THR A 102 -8.45 15.72 -3.10
CA THR A 102 -9.75 16.40 -3.10
C THR A 102 -10.55 16.08 -4.37
N SER A 103 -9.92 16.14 -5.54
CA SER A 103 -10.60 15.84 -6.81
C SER A 103 -11.08 14.38 -6.89
N LEU A 104 -10.27 13.42 -6.42
CA LEU A 104 -10.66 12.00 -6.39
C LEU A 104 -11.81 11.74 -5.42
N GLN A 105 -11.79 12.40 -4.25
CA GLN A 105 -12.89 12.34 -3.28
C GLN A 105 -14.18 12.92 -3.86
N GLU A 106 -14.12 14.10 -4.49
CA GLU A 106 -15.27 14.72 -5.16
C GLU A 106 -15.83 13.83 -6.28
N ASN A 107 -14.95 13.27 -7.12
CA ASN A 107 -15.34 12.35 -8.19
C ASN A 107 -16.05 11.09 -7.67
N MET A 108 -15.63 10.59 -6.50
CA MET A 108 -16.29 9.47 -5.83
C MET A 108 -17.69 9.86 -5.35
N LEU A 109 -17.84 11.05 -4.75
CA LEU A 109 -19.15 11.52 -4.25
C LEU A 109 -20.19 11.73 -5.36
N VAL A 110 -19.75 12.08 -6.57
CA VAL A 110 -20.63 12.20 -7.74
C VAL A 110 -20.70 10.92 -8.58
N GLU A 111 -20.20 9.79 -8.05
CA GLU A 111 -20.27 8.46 -8.66
C GLU A 111 -19.73 8.40 -10.09
N LYS A 112 -18.62 9.13 -10.38
CA LYS A 112 -17.95 9.00 -11.68
C LYS A 112 -17.41 7.59 -11.87
N GLU A 113 -17.37 7.15 -13.12
CA GLU A 113 -16.78 5.87 -13.53
C GLU A 113 -15.33 5.73 -13.00
N ASP A 114 -15.02 4.54 -12.47
CA ASP A 114 -13.76 4.14 -11.84
C ASP A 114 -13.27 5.04 -10.68
N SER A 115 -14.10 5.97 -10.18
CA SER A 115 -13.68 6.95 -9.17
C SER A 115 -13.21 6.29 -7.87
N LEU A 116 -13.91 5.25 -7.41
CA LEU A 116 -13.53 4.47 -6.23
C LEU A 116 -12.18 3.77 -6.43
N GLU A 117 -11.97 3.15 -7.59
CA GLU A 117 -10.72 2.44 -7.89
C GLU A 117 -9.54 3.40 -7.99
N LYS A 118 -9.74 4.56 -8.61
CA LYS A 118 -8.71 5.62 -8.72
C LYS A 118 -8.39 6.20 -7.34
N LEU A 119 -9.40 6.41 -6.50
CA LEU A 119 -9.21 6.86 -5.12
C LEU A 119 -8.42 5.84 -4.30
N GLN A 120 -8.78 4.56 -4.39
CA GLN A 120 -8.04 3.47 -3.74
C GLN A 120 -6.59 3.41 -4.23
N LEU A 121 -6.39 3.43 -5.55
CA LEU A 121 -5.06 3.40 -6.17
C LEU A 121 -4.18 4.56 -5.69
N PHE A 122 -4.72 5.77 -5.59
CA PHE A 122 -3.96 6.91 -5.09
C PHE A 122 -3.58 6.74 -3.62
N GLY A 123 -4.50 6.25 -2.79
CA GLY A 123 -4.23 5.93 -1.38
C GLY A 123 -3.10 4.90 -1.23
N ASP A 124 -3.14 3.83 -2.03
CA ASP A 124 -2.13 2.77 -2.01
C ASP A 124 -0.75 3.26 -2.46
N ILE A 125 -0.70 4.16 -3.45
CA ILE A 125 0.54 4.82 -3.88
C ILE A 125 1.07 5.74 -2.78
N CYS A 126 0.22 6.53 -2.13
CA CYS A 126 0.63 7.34 -0.98
C CYS A 126 1.23 6.47 0.12
N LEU A 127 0.58 5.37 0.46
CA LEU A 127 1.07 4.43 1.47
C LEU A 127 2.43 3.82 1.08
N TYR A 128 2.57 3.35 -0.17
CA TYR A 128 3.82 2.79 -0.68
C TYR A 128 4.97 3.80 -0.62
N CYS A 129 4.68 5.06 -0.96
CA CYS A 129 5.65 6.16 -0.91
C CYS A 129 5.83 6.75 0.51
N SER A 130 5.27 6.12 1.56
CA SER A 130 5.35 6.58 2.96
C SER A 130 4.71 7.97 3.22
N HIS A 131 3.78 8.39 2.37
CA HIS A 131 2.93 9.56 2.58
C HIS A 131 1.73 9.21 3.44
N TYR A 132 2.00 8.87 4.70
CA TYR A 132 0.99 8.36 5.62
C TYR A 132 -0.16 9.35 5.88
N GLU A 133 0.10 10.66 5.98
CA GLU A 133 -0.95 11.68 6.15
C GLU A 133 -1.94 11.67 4.98
N ASN A 134 -1.44 11.57 3.74
CA ASN A 134 -2.27 11.53 2.54
C ASN A 134 -3.04 10.21 2.41
N ALA A 135 -2.38 9.08 2.73
CA ALA A 135 -3.01 7.76 2.73
C ALA A 135 -4.13 7.68 3.78
N GLU A 136 -3.85 8.13 5.01
CA GLU A 136 -4.82 8.21 6.10
C GLU A 136 -6.02 9.07 5.72
N ASN A 137 -5.80 10.25 5.13
CA ASN A 137 -6.88 11.12 4.66
C ASN A 137 -7.86 10.37 3.73
N ILE A 138 -7.32 9.63 2.76
CA ILE A 138 -8.11 8.84 1.82
C ILE A 138 -8.84 7.69 2.52
N TYR A 139 -8.15 6.93 3.36
CA TYR A 139 -8.74 5.75 3.99
C TYR A 139 -9.80 6.12 5.04
N GLN A 140 -9.58 7.20 5.80
CA GLN A 140 -10.60 7.77 6.69
C GLN A 140 -11.83 8.24 5.91
N PHE A 141 -11.63 8.90 4.77
CA PHE A 141 -12.72 9.29 3.89
C PHE A 141 -13.51 8.06 3.40
N GLN A 142 -12.83 7.01 2.92
CA GLN A 142 -13.47 5.77 2.51
C GLN A 142 -14.31 5.16 3.64
N ILE A 143 -13.76 5.03 4.85
CA ILE A 143 -14.48 4.49 6.02
C ILE A 143 -15.71 5.32 6.34
N LYS A 144 -15.59 6.66 6.36
CA LYS A 144 -16.72 7.58 6.59
C LYS A 144 -17.85 7.37 5.58
N HIS A 145 -17.51 7.00 4.35
CA HIS A 145 -18.44 6.71 3.26
C HIS A 145 -18.79 5.22 3.15
N LYS A 146 -18.52 4.40 4.18
CA LYS A 146 -18.82 2.96 4.26
C LYS A 146 -18.13 2.12 3.17
N ILE A 147 -17.07 2.64 2.57
CA ILE A 147 -16.22 1.91 1.64
C ILE A 147 -15.26 1.06 2.47
N THR A 148 -15.44 -0.26 2.39
CA THR A 148 -14.79 -1.19 3.32
C THR A 148 -13.31 -1.42 3.01
N THR A 149 -12.81 -1.01 1.84
CA THR A 149 -11.38 -1.07 1.50
C THR A 149 -10.54 -0.09 2.33
N GLY A 150 -11.15 1.00 2.84
CA GLY A 150 -10.46 1.95 3.73
C GLY A 150 -9.98 1.31 5.03
N TYR A 151 -10.69 0.31 5.56
CA TYR A 151 -10.22 -0.46 6.73
C TYR A 151 -8.92 -1.21 6.45
N ASN A 152 -8.80 -1.85 5.28
CA ASN A 152 -7.57 -2.52 4.89
C ASN A 152 -6.43 -1.50 4.69
N GLY A 153 -6.74 -0.35 4.10
CA GLY A 153 -5.78 0.75 3.96
C GLY A 153 -5.23 1.25 5.30
N MET A 154 -6.13 1.54 6.26
CA MET A 154 -5.73 1.91 7.63
C MET A 154 -4.92 0.80 8.31
N GLY A 155 -5.35 -0.45 8.19
CA GLY A 155 -4.62 -1.57 8.77
C GLY A 155 -3.21 -1.72 8.21
N LEU A 156 -3.03 -1.57 6.89
CA LEU A 156 -1.71 -1.57 6.26
C LEU A 156 -0.86 -0.35 6.66
N LEU A 157 -1.47 0.83 6.81
CA LEU A 157 -0.80 2.02 7.32
C LEU A 157 -0.22 1.78 8.70
N HIS A 158 -1.03 1.36 9.66
CA HIS A 158 -0.57 1.07 11.02
C HIS A 158 0.44 -0.08 11.05
N LYS A 159 0.31 -1.09 10.18
CA LYS A 159 1.31 -2.14 10.05
C LYS A 159 2.66 -1.57 9.59
N ASN A 160 2.67 -0.71 8.58
CA ASN A 160 3.88 -0.10 8.05
C ASN A 160 4.56 0.86 9.05
N THR A 161 3.82 1.43 10.00
CA THR A 161 4.37 2.25 11.10
C THR A 161 4.73 1.46 12.35
N GLY A 162 4.55 0.13 12.35
CA GLY A 162 4.85 -0.75 13.48
C GLY A 162 3.77 -0.79 14.57
N GLU A 163 2.61 -0.19 14.32
CA GLU A 163 1.47 -0.14 15.22
C GLU A 163 0.55 -1.36 15.05
N TYR A 164 1.11 -2.55 15.30
CA TYR A 164 0.45 -3.83 15.00
C TYR A 164 -0.89 -4.04 15.70
N THR A 165 -1.12 -3.44 16.88
CA THR A 165 -2.40 -3.49 17.59
C THR A 165 -3.50 -2.78 16.80
N HIS A 166 -3.25 -1.53 16.38
CA HIS A 166 -4.19 -0.78 15.54
C HIS A 166 -4.38 -1.46 14.18
N ALA A 167 -3.31 -2.00 13.59
CA ALA A 167 -3.41 -2.76 12.35
C ALA A 167 -4.43 -3.91 12.47
N LYS A 168 -4.34 -4.69 13.56
CA LYS A 168 -5.27 -5.79 13.85
C LYS A 168 -6.71 -5.29 14.03
N GLU A 169 -6.90 -4.20 14.77
CA GLU A 169 -8.22 -3.60 14.99
C GLU A 169 -8.88 -3.19 13.67
N TYR A 170 -8.15 -2.50 12.80
CA TYR A 170 -8.66 -2.08 11.49
C TYR A 170 -8.94 -3.26 10.57
N PHE A 171 -8.06 -4.27 10.49
CA PHE A 171 -8.37 -5.45 9.67
C PHE A 171 -9.56 -6.23 10.21
N THR A 172 -9.71 -6.35 11.53
CA THR A 172 -10.87 -7.01 12.16
C THR A 172 -12.16 -6.26 11.83
N ALA A 173 -12.16 -4.93 12.00
CA ALA A 173 -13.29 -4.08 11.66
C ALA A 173 -13.64 -4.15 10.17
N GLY A 174 -12.63 -4.22 9.29
CA GLY A 174 -12.82 -4.41 7.86
C GLY A 174 -13.51 -5.74 7.53
N TYR A 175 -13.07 -6.83 8.17
CA TYR A 175 -13.69 -8.15 8.01
C TYR A 175 -15.15 -8.15 8.48
N GLU A 176 -15.42 -7.59 9.66
CA GLU A 176 -16.76 -7.46 10.24
C GLU A 176 -17.68 -6.56 9.39
N ALA A 177 -17.12 -5.53 8.75
CA ALA A 177 -17.81 -4.69 7.79
C ALA A 177 -18.05 -5.37 6.42
N GLY A 178 -17.63 -6.63 6.25
CA GLY A 178 -17.87 -7.44 5.05
C GLY A 178 -16.72 -7.46 4.04
N ASN A 179 -15.58 -6.82 4.33
CA ASN A 179 -14.39 -6.91 3.49
C ASN A 179 -13.64 -8.22 3.75
N LYS A 180 -13.97 -9.24 2.97
CA LYS A 180 -13.41 -10.58 3.14
C LYS A 180 -11.89 -10.64 2.90
N LYS A 181 -11.33 -9.72 2.10
CA LYS A 181 -9.87 -9.60 1.90
C LYS A 181 -9.13 -9.24 3.20
N ALA A 182 -9.81 -8.65 4.18
CA ALA A 182 -9.22 -8.37 5.49
C ALA A 182 -8.77 -9.64 6.22
N ALA A 183 -9.37 -10.81 5.95
CA ALA A 183 -8.94 -12.09 6.50
C ALA A 183 -7.50 -12.43 6.06
N TYR A 184 -7.14 -12.19 4.80
CA TYR A 184 -5.77 -12.39 4.33
C TYR A 184 -4.79 -11.49 5.09
N TYR A 185 -5.12 -10.19 5.26
CA TYR A 185 -4.26 -9.26 5.98
C TYR A 185 -4.10 -9.60 7.46
N LEU A 186 -5.15 -10.13 8.12
CA LEU A 186 -5.04 -10.68 9.48
C LEU A 186 -4.10 -11.89 9.52
N GLY A 187 -4.18 -12.77 8.51
CA GLY A 187 -3.26 -13.90 8.36
C GLY A 187 -1.80 -13.45 8.28
N CYS A 188 -1.51 -12.50 7.39
CA CYS A 188 -0.17 -11.92 7.24
C CYS A 188 0.34 -11.26 8.52
N LEU A 189 -0.51 -10.48 9.20
CA LEU A 189 -0.17 -9.82 10.46
C LEU A 189 0.19 -10.83 11.55
N HIS A 190 -0.62 -11.89 11.71
CA HIS A 190 -0.33 -12.95 12.67
C HIS A 190 0.95 -13.71 12.32
N ARG A 191 1.23 -13.94 11.03
CA ARG A 191 2.48 -14.58 10.58
C ARG A 191 3.69 -13.72 10.94
N GLU A 192 3.63 -12.42 10.67
CA GLU A 192 4.70 -11.45 11.00
C GLU A 192 4.98 -11.41 12.52
N LEU A 193 3.93 -11.58 13.35
CA LEU A 193 4.03 -11.66 14.81
C LEU A 193 4.43 -13.04 15.35
N GLY A 194 4.75 -14.02 14.49
CA GLY A 194 5.10 -15.39 14.89
C GLY A 194 3.92 -16.22 15.44
N GLN A 195 2.68 -15.77 15.22
CA GLN A 195 1.46 -16.41 15.72
C GLN A 195 0.88 -17.37 14.67
N GLU A 196 1.66 -18.40 14.36
CA GLU A 196 1.43 -19.29 13.21
C GLU A 196 0.05 -19.97 13.18
N GLN A 197 -0.47 -20.37 14.35
CA GLN A 197 -1.81 -20.97 14.43
C GLN A 197 -2.90 -19.98 14.02
N GLN A 198 -2.80 -18.72 14.45
CA GLN A 198 -3.75 -17.67 14.09
C GLN A 198 -3.58 -17.25 12.63
N ALA A 199 -2.33 -17.21 12.13
CA ALA A 199 -2.06 -16.96 10.72
C ALA A 199 -2.77 -17.98 9.84
N ARG A 200 -2.56 -19.28 10.12
CA ARG A 200 -3.26 -20.38 9.44
C ARG A 200 -4.77 -20.24 9.49
N LYS A 201 -5.34 -19.97 10.67
CA LYS A 201 -6.79 -19.78 10.84
C LYS A 201 -7.32 -18.71 9.87
N TRP A 202 -6.70 -17.53 9.87
CA TRP A 202 -7.14 -16.41 9.05
C TRP A 202 -6.91 -16.63 7.55
N PHE A 203 -5.82 -17.27 7.14
CA PHE A 203 -5.64 -17.69 5.76
C PHE A 203 -6.68 -18.72 5.32
N GLY A 204 -7.02 -19.70 6.18
CA GLY A 204 -8.10 -20.64 5.92
C GLY A 204 -9.45 -19.95 5.72
N ILE A 205 -9.74 -18.92 6.53
CA ILE A 205 -10.93 -18.06 6.35
C ILE A 205 -10.87 -17.32 5.02
N ALA A 206 -9.73 -16.74 4.65
CA ALA A 206 -9.56 -16.03 3.39
C ALA A 206 -9.81 -16.95 2.18
N ILE A 207 -9.29 -18.18 2.20
CA ILE A 207 -9.51 -19.17 1.13
C ILE A 207 -11.00 -19.51 1.02
N ILE A 208 -11.68 -19.83 2.13
CA ILE A 208 -13.11 -20.21 2.09
C ILE A 208 -14.00 -19.03 1.68
N LYS A 209 -13.75 -17.84 2.24
CA LYS A 209 -14.68 -16.72 2.12
C LYS A 209 -14.43 -15.89 0.86
N ASN A 210 -13.18 -15.83 0.39
CA ASN A 210 -12.73 -14.94 -0.67
C ASN A 210 -12.05 -15.66 -1.86
N ASN A 211 -11.92 -16.99 -1.84
CA ASN A 211 -11.14 -17.74 -2.84
C ASN A 211 -9.74 -17.13 -3.02
N ASP A 212 -9.11 -16.79 -1.90
CA ASP A 212 -7.85 -16.06 -1.87
C ASP A 212 -6.68 -17.02 -2.18
N ASP A 213 -6.05 -16.83 -3.34
CA ASP A 213 -4.95 -17.65 -3.85
C ASP A 213 -3.61 -17.31 -3.18
N ASP A 214 -3.40 -16.04 -2.85
CA ASP A 214 -2.27 -15.59 -2.02
C ASP A 214 -2.32 -16.28 -0.64
N ALA A 215 -3.48 -16.32 0.01
CA ALA A 215 -3.66 -17.03 1.27
C ALA A 215 -3.35 -18.53 1.17
N LEU A 216 -3.69 -19.17 0.04
CA LEU A 216 -3.34 -20.55 -0.23
C LEU A 216 -1.82 -20.74 -0.34
N MET A 217 -1.15 -19.85 -1.07
CA MET A 217 0.31 -19.88 -1.19
C MET A 217 0.99 -19.73 0.19
N GLU A 218 0.52 -18.79 0.99
CA GLU A 218 1.00 -18.56 2.37
C GLU A 218 0.85 -19.80 3.26
N VAL A 219 -0.30 -20.49 3.19
CA VAL A 219 -0.52 -21.75 3.91
C VAL A 219 0.44 -22.84 3.46
N ASN A 220 0.67 -22.98 2.15
CA ASN A 220 1.59 -23.99 1.63
C ASN A 220 3.01 -23.76 2.16
N LEU A 221 3.49 -22.50 2.16
CA LEU A 221 4.79 -22.15 2.71
C LEU A 221 4.91 -22.54 4.18
N ILE A 222 3.91 -22.21 5.01
CA ILE A 222 3.88 -22.57 6.44
C ILE A 222 3.94 -24.10 6.63
N LEU A 223 3.25 -24.87 5.80
CA LEU A 223 3.19 -26.33 5.94
C LEU A 223 4.48 -27.03 5.45
N GLU A 224 5.16 -26.45 4.46
CA GLU A 224 6.45 -26.91 3.97
C GLU A 224 7.57 -26.64 4.97
N GLU A 225 7.58 -25.46 5.60
CA GLU A 225 8.53 -25.10 6.67
C GLU A 225 8.50 -26.08 7.85
N ASN A 226 7.35 -26.71 8.11
CA ASN A 226 7.14 -27.62 9.24
C ASN A 226 7.36 -29.12 8.92
N ILE A 227 7.90 -29.49 7.75
CA ILE A 227 8.13 -30.89 7.32
C ILE A 227 6.82 -31.73 7.30
N MET A 228 5.65 -31.10 7.25
CA MET A 228 4.35 -31.78 7.21
C MET A 228 3.90 -32.06 5.77
N HIS A 229 4.80 -32.55 4.93
CA HIS A 229 4.63 -32.68 3.48
C HIS A 229 3.38 -33.46 3.04
N ARG A 230 2.95 -34.48 3.81
CA ARG A 230 1.73 -35.24 3.48
C ARG A 230 0.44 -34.46 3.74
N LYS A 231 0.38 -33.66 4.81
CA LYS A 231 -0.77 -32.80 5.10
C LYS A 231 -0.83 -31.61 4.15
N ALA A 232 0.32 -31.04 3.78
CA ALA A 232 0.42 -29.98 2.80
C ALA A 232 -0.25 -30.35 1.47
N LYS A 233 0.08 -31.52 0.90
CA LYS A 233 -0.51 -31.99 -0.36
C LYS A 233 -2.03 -32.21 -0.28
N GLN A 234 -2.54 -32.69 0.87
CA GLN A 234 -3.98 -32.89 1.06
C GLN A 234 -4.71 -31.55 1.15
N LEU A 235 -4.17 -30.59 1.93
CA LEU A 235 -4.75 -29.26 2.08
C LEU A 235 -4.67 -28.44 0.80
N GLN A 236 -3.57 -28.56 0.06
CA GLN A 236 -3.44 -27.95 -1.27
C GLN A 236 -4.54 -28.44 -2.21
N LYS A 237 -4.79 -29.76 -2.28
CA LYS A 237 -5.84 -30.32 -3.13
C LYS A 237 -7.23 -29.80 -2.73
N ILE A 238 -7.50 -29.67 -1.43
CA ILE A 238 -8.77 -29.12 -0.91
C ILE A 238 -8.90 -27.65 -1.25
N ALA A 239 -7.84 -26.86 -1.05
CA ALA A 239 -7.85 -25.44 -1.37
C ALA A 239 -8.01 -25.22 -2.88
N GLU A 240 -7.26 -25.92 -3.74
CA GLU A 240 -7.43 -25.81 -5.20
C GLU A 240 -8.86 -26.13 -5.64
N LYS A 241 -9.49 -27.09 -4.98
CA LYS A 241 -10.89 -27.45 -5.21
C LYS A 241 -11.85 -26.33 -4.82
N LEU A 242 -11.61 -25.66 -3.68
CA LEU A 242 -12.36 -24.48 -3.23
C LEU A 242 -12.14 -23.26 -4.14
N THR A 243 -10.88 -22.95 -4.46
CA THR A 243 -10.48 -21.71 -5.13
C THR A 243 -10.74 -21.74 -6.64
N PHE A 244 -10.46 -22.86 -7.31
CA PHE A 244 -10.45 -22.91 -8.79
C PHE A 244 -11.56 -23.77 -9.41
N LYS A 245 -12.09 -24.76 -8.68
CA LYS A 245 -13.08 -25.69 -9.24
C LYS A 245 -14.51 -25.43 -8.80
N GLY A 246 -14.70 -24.67 -7.71
CA GLY A 246 -16.04 -24.40 -7.15
C GLY A 246 -16.77 -25.67 -6.72
N GLU A 247 -16.05 -26.77 -6.48
CA GLU A 247 -16.62 -28.06 -6.12
C GLU A 247 -16.89 -28.10 -4.61
N LYS A 248 -18.04 -28.68 -4.21
CA LYS A 248 -18.31 -28.95 -2.79
C LYS A 248 -17.29 -29.94 -2.24
N LEU A 249 -16.81 -29.66 -1.04
CA LEU A 249 -15.98 -30.59 -0.29
C LEU A 249 -16.81 -31.80 0.15
N SER A 250 -16.18 -32.96 0.18
CA SER A 250 -16.74 -34.12 0.88
C SER A 250 -16.65 -33.90 2.40
N THR A 251 -17.47 -34.62 3.16
CA THR A 251 -17.46 -34.54 4.64
C THR A 251 -16.07 -34.80 5.24
N ASP A 252 -15.29 -35.70 4.63
CA ASP A 252 -13.91 -35.95 5.05
C ASP A 252 -12.96 -34.78 4.72
N GLU A 253 -13.12 -34.15 3.55
CA GLU A 253 -12.35 -32.96 3.16
C GLU A 253 -12.69 -31.75 4.05
N GLU A 254 -13.98 -31.54 4.36
CA GLU A 254 -14.42 -30.52 5.32
C GLU A 254 -13.81 -30.77 6.70
N ARG A 255 -13.82 -32.03 7.17
CA ARG A 255 -13.21 -32.39 8.45
C ARG A 255 -11.70 -32.16 8.46
N ILE A 256 -10.99 -32.56 7.39
CA ILE A 256 -9.54 -32.35 7.26
C ILE A 256 -9.21 -30.86 7.25
N TRP A 257 -9.98 -30.07 6.51
CA TRP A 257 -9.85 -28.62 6.44
C TRP A 257 -10.05 -28.00 7.83
N CYS A 258 -11.19 -28.28 8.46
CA CYS A 258 -11.53 -27.70 9.75
C CYS A 258 -10.52 -28.08 10.84
N ASN A 259 -10.04 -29.32 10.86
CA ASN A 259 -9.03 -29.77 11.81
C ASN A 259 -7.65 -29.14 11.61
N SER A 260 -7.38 -28.58 10.43
CA SER A 260 -6.07 -28.00 10.09
C SER A 260 -5.98 -26.51 10.43
N PHE A 261 -7.12 -25.81 10.46
CA PHE A 261 -7.19 -24.36 10.64
C PHE A 261 -7.89 -23.92 11.93
N PHE A 262 -8.76 -24.75 12.51
CA PHE A 262 -9.58 -24.38 13.67
C PHE A 262 -9.39 -25.35 14.84
N THR A 263 -9.39 -24.81 16.05
CA THR A 263 -9.41 -25.60 17.29
C THR A 263 -10.76 -26.28 17.50
N ASN A 264 -10.82 -27.28 18.39
CA ASN A 264 -12.07 -27.99 18.70
C ASN A 264 -13.20 -27.04 19.16
N GLN A 265 -12.86 -25.97 19.87
CA GLN A 265 -13.83 -24.97 20.36
C GLN A 265 -14.37 -24.13 19.20
N GLU A 266 -13.50 -23.71 18.28
CA GLU A 266 -13.86 -22.86 17.12
C GLU A 266 -14.66 -23.62 16.05
N ARG A 267 -14.55 -24.95 15.97
CA ARG A 267 -15.33 -25.76 15.02
C ARG A 267 -16.83 -25.73 15.31
N ASN A 268 -17.22 -25.64 16.58
CA ASN A 268 -18.62 -25.62 17.00
C ASN A 268 -19.31 -24.27 16.74
N GLU A 269 -18.55 -23.22 16.43
CA GLU A 269 -19.06 -21.86 16.15
C GLU A 269 -19.28 -21.62 14.64
N GLN A 270 -18.88 -22.56 13.77
CA GLN A 270 -19.05 -22.47 12.31
C GLN A 270 -20.20 -23.34 11.77
N GLU A 271 -20.85 -24.17 12.62
CA GLU A 271 -22.07 -24.95 12.31
C GLU A 271 -23.34 -24.12 12.58
#